data_AF-A0A520HM89-F1
#
_entry.id   AF-A0A520HM89-F1
#
_cell.length_a   1.000
_cell.length_b   1.000
_cell.length_c   1.000
_cell.angle_alpha   90.00
_cell.angle_beta   90.00
_cell.angle_gamma   90.00
#
_symmetry.space_group_name_H-M   'P 1'
#
loop_
_entity.id
_entity.type
_entity.pdbx_description
1 polymer ?
#
loop_
_entity_poly.entity_id
_entity_poly.type
_entity_poly.pdbx_seq_one_letter_code
_entity_poly.pdbx_strand_id
1 'polypeptide(L)'
;MEAAIGVIAPAAVTGVATRCRAALPANAYLARNGATLVARLRPAASAALPAARQAFGRVAGIPLPASLDDGTVVGLIEAAVTEELVSHIKPAECGAIDRVLAQADPLPPRNLAALIAGLAELGVAGKDAPFRICAPALAR
;
A
#
# COMPACT_ATOMS: atom_id res chain seq x y z
N MET A 1 -11.44 -0.47 -6.80
CA MET A 1 -10.53 -1.35 -6.03
C MET A 1 -10.18 -0.75 -4.67
N GLU A 2 -10.48 0.53 -4.45
CA GLU A 2 -10.24 1.30 -3.22
C GLU A 2 -10.44 0.57 -1.89
N ALA A 3 -11.59 -0.09 -1.66
CA ALA A 3 -11.86 -0.76 -0.38
C ALA A 3 -10.89 -1.92 -0.09
N ALA A 4 -10.51 -2.70 -1.12
CA ALA A 4 -9.54 -3.78 -0.95
C ALA A 4 -8.14 -3.22 -0.65
N ILE A 5 -7.78 -2.11 -1.29
CA ILE A 5 -6.50 -1.42 -1.08
C ILE A 5 -6.43 -0.81 0.33
N GLY A 6 -7.54 -0.25 0.82
CA GLY A 6 -7.64 0.26 2.18
C GLY A 6 -7.42 -0.81 3.24
N VAL A 7 -7.89 -2.05 3.00
CA VAL A 7 -7.68 -3.18 3.92
C VAL A 7 -6.22 -3.61 3.99
N ILE A 8 -5.52 -3.68 2.84
CA ILE A 8 -4.14 -4.15 2.79
C ILE A 8 -3.10 -3.07 3.03
N ALA A 9 -3.48 -1.78 3.05
CA ALA A 9 -2.54 -0.68 3.23
C ALA A 9 -1.58 -0.85 4.43
N PRO A 10 -2.03 -1.32 5.62
CA PRO A 10 -1.12 -1.60 6.73
C PRO A 10 -0.07 -2.67 6.41
N ALA A 11 -0.47 -3.77 5.76
CA ALA A 11 0.43 -4.84 5.34
C ALA A 11 1.38 -4.38 4.24
N ALA A 12 0.89 -3.61 3.26
CA ALA A 12 1.70 -3.01 2.22
C ALA A 12 2.81 -2.13 2.80
N VAL A 13 2.49 -1.25 3.75
CA VAL A 13 3.50 -0.41 4.43
C VAL A 13 4.52 -1.27 5.18
N THR A 14 4.08 -2.34 5.85
CA THR A 14 4.96 -3.26 6.57
C THR A 14 5.90 -4.01 5.62
N GLY A 15 5.37 -4.50 4.50
CA GLY A 15 6.11 -5.19 3.45
C GLY A 15 7.13 -4.29 2.76
N VAL A 16 6.73 -3.07 2.41
CA VAL A 16 7.62 -2.03 1.87
C VAL A 16 8.74 -1.70 2.87
N ALA A 17 8.41 -1.46 4.14
CA ALA A 17 9.41 -1.16 5.17
C ALA A 17 10.44 -2.31 5.32
N THR A 18 9.96 -3.56 5.25
CA THR A 18 10.80 -4.75 5.34
C THR A 18 11.70 -4.89 4.12
N ARG A 19 11.13 -4.76 2.91
CA ARG A 19 11.84 -4.86 1.63
C ARG A 19 12.90 -3.77 1.48
N CYS A 20 12.60 -2.56 1.92
CA CYS A 20 13.48 -1.40 1.79
C CYS A 20 14.48 -1.22 2.93
N ARG A 21 14.41 -2.05 3.98
CA ARG A 21 15.24 -1.90 5.19
C ARG A 21 16.74 -1.81 4.91
N ALA A 22 17.27 -2.61 3.99
CA ALA A 22 18.69 -2.62 3.65
C ALA A 22 19.12 -1.48 2.72
N ALA A 23 18.17 -0.86 2.01
CA ALA A 23 18.43 0.20 1.03
C ALA A 23 18.25 1.62 1.61
N LEU A 24 17.65 1.74 2.80
CA LEU A 24 17.34 3.01 3.44
C LEU A 24 18.28 3.31 4.61
N PRO A 25 18.64 4.58 4.83
CA PRO A 25 19.39 4.96 6.02
C PRO A 25 18.52 4.81 7.27
N ALA A 26 19.16 4.66 8.43
CA ALA A 26 18.47 4.47 9.72
C ALA A 26 17.56 5.65 10.12
N ASN A 27 17.75 6.83 9.51
CA ASN A 27 16.91 8.00 9.74
C ASN A 27 15.76 8.18 8.73
N ALA A 28 15.60 7.27 7.77
CA ALA A 28 14.51 7.28 6.80
C ALA A 28 13.13 7.28 7.48
N TYR A 29 12.11 7.80 6.79
CA TYR A 29 10.77 7.92 7.36
C TYR A 29 10.18 6.55 7.71
N LEU A 30 10.27 5.56 6.82
CA LEU A 30 9.79 4.20 7.04
C LEU A 30 10.48 3.53 8.24
N ALA A 31 11.77 3.82 8.45
CA ALA A 31 12.52 3.28 9.59
C ALA A 31 12.06 3.88 10.93
N ARG A 32 11.71 5.18 10.96
CA ARG A 32 11.31 5.87 12.20
C ARG A 32 9.81 5.83 12.49
N ASN A 33 8.99 5.88 11.45
CA ASN A 33 7.56 6.15 11.55
C ASN A 33 6.70 5.03 10.95
N GLY A 34 7.28 4.02 10.29
CA GLY A 34 6.52 2.96 9.61
C GLY A 34 5.52 2.26 10.54
N ALA A 35 5.93 1.91 11.77
CA ALA A 35 5.04 1.30 12.75
C ALA A 35 3.87 2.22 13.17
N THR A 36 4.15 3.52 13.35
CA THR A 36 3.13 4.53 13.67
C THR A 36 2.15 4.71 12.50
N LEU A 37 2.66 4.75 11.26
CA LEU A 37 1.84 4.84 10.06
C LEU A 37 0.90 3.63 9.94
N VAL A 38 1.42 2.41 10.12
CA VAL A 38 0.62 1.18 10.15
C VAL A 38 -0.49 1.28 11.20
N ALA A 39 -0.17 1.73 12.42
CA ALA A 39 -1.18 1.90 13.47
C ALA A 39 -2.28 2.90 13.09
N ARG A 40 -1.93 4.01 12.41
CA ARG A 40 -2.89 5.01 11.92
C ARG A 40 -3.79 4.48 10.80
N LEU A 41 -3.32 3.54 9.99
CA LEU A 41 -4.09 2.96 8.88
C LEU A 41 -5.09 1.89 9.33
N ARG A 42 -4.84 1.19 10.45
CA ARG A 42 -5.70 0.08 10.92
C ARG A 42 -7.19 0.44 11.05
N PRO A 43 -7.60 1.56 11.65
CA PRO A 43 -9.03 1.88 11.78
C PRO A 43 -9.74 2.01 10.42
N ALA A 44 -9.07 2.62 9.44
CA ALA A 44 -9.60 2.75 8.09
C ALA A 44 -9.67 1.39 7.37
N ALA A 45 -8.65 0.54 7.56
CA ALA A 45 -8.64 -0.83 7.06
C ALA A 45 -9.81 -1.65 7.64
N SER A 46 -10.02 -1.60 8.96
CA SER A 46 -11.14 -2.29 9.63
C SER A 46 -12.49 -1.82 9.10
N ALA A 47 -12.67 -0.51 8.89
CA ALA A 47 -13.92 0.03 8.34
C ALA A 47 -14.18 -0.40 6.89
N ALA A 48 -13.12 -0.66 6.11
CA ALA A 48 -13.22 -1.09 4.71
C ALA A 48 -13.45 -2.60 4.53
N LEU A 49 -13.25 -3.40 5.59
CA LEU A 49 -13.24 -4.87 5.51
C LEU A 49 -14.52 -5.50 4.96
N PRO A 50 -15.75 -5.05 5.33
CA PRO A 50 -16.97 -5.64 4.76
C PRO A 50 -17.05 -5.46 3.24
N ALA A 51 -16.70 -4.27 2.75
CA ALA A 51 -16.67 -3.98 1.31
C ALA A 51 -15.54 -4.75 0.60
N ALA A 52 -14.37 -4.86 1.23
CA ALA A 52 -13.25 -5.63 0.71
C ALA A 52 -13.56 -7.13 0.63
N ARG A 53 -14.23 -7.71 1.64
CA ARG A 53 -14.66 -9.12 1.65
C ARG A 53 -15.53 -9.45 0.43
N GLN A 54 -16.50 -8.60 0.12
CA GLN A 54 -17.37 -8.76 -1.05
C GLN A 54 -16.61 -8.59 -2.38
N ALA A 55 -15.71 -7.61 -2.46
CA ALA A 55 -14.92 -7.38 -3.67
C ALA A 55 -13.94 -8.53 -3.92
N PHE A 56 -13.21 -8.96 -2.89
CA PHE A 56 -12.26 -10.06 -2.98
C PHE A 56 -12.95 -11.37 -3.35
N GLY A 57 -14.09 -11.71 -2.72
CA GLY A 57 -14.79 -12.94 -3.06
C GLY A 57 -15.26 -13.02 -4.52
N ARG A 58 -15.60 -11.86 -5.13
CA ARG A 58 -15.92 -11.77 -6.56
C ARG A 58 -14.69 -11.99 -7.45
N VAL A 59 -13.55 -11.39 -7.08
CA VAL A 59 -12.31 -11.46 -7.87
C VAL A 59 -11.64 -12.83 -7.75
N ALA A 60 -11.56 -13.38 -6.54
CA ALA A 60 -10.94 -14.67 -6.28
C ALA A 60 -11.79 -15.87 -6.72
N GLY A 61 -13.06 -15.65 -7.10
CA GLY A 61 -14.00 -16.72 -7.42
C GLY A 61 -14.38 -17.61 -6.23
N ILE A 62 -14.04 -17.18 -5.01
CA ILE A 62 -14.29 -17.90 -3.76
C ILE A 62 -15.18 -17.01 -2.88
N PRO A 63 -16.45 -17.36 -2.63
CA PRO A 63 -17.28 -16.59 -1.71
C PRO A 63 -16.65 -16.66 -0.31
N LEU A 64 -16.38 -15.51 0.29
CA LEU A 64 -15.94 -15.41 1.68
C LEU A 64 -17.18 -15.29 2.57
N PRO A 65 -17.60 -16.37 3.27
CA PRO A 65 -18.81 -16.33 4.06
C PRO A 65 -18.70 -15.33 5.21
N ALA A 66 -19.83 -14.79 5.63
CA ALA A 66 -19.90 -13.86 6.77
C ALA A 66 -19.44 -14.51 8.09
N SER A 67 -19.46 -15.85 8.17
CA SER A 67 -19.02 -16.64 9.32
C SER A 67 -17.50 -16.67 9.51
N LEU A 68 -16.69 -16.28 8.52
CA LEU A 68 -15.25 -16.11 8.71
C LEU A 68 -14.99 -14.90 9.60
N ASP A 69 -14.09 -15.10 10.56
CA ASP A 69 -13.59 -14.01 11.39
C ASP A 69 -12.79 -13.01 10.54
N ASP A 70 -12.80 -11.76 10.99
CA ASP A 70 -12.16 -10.66 10.28
C ASP A 70 -10.65 -10.85 10.11
N GLY A 71 -9.98 -11.46 11.09
CA GLY A 71 -8.55 -11.74 11.03
C GLY A 71 -8.20 -12.72 9.92
N THR A 72 -8.97 -13.80 9.78
CA THR A 72 -8.82 -14.78 8.70
C THR A 72 -9.04 -14.15 7.33
N VAL A 73 -10.07 -13.30 7.18
CA VAL A 73 -10.32 -12.61 5.91
C VAL A 73 -9.19 -11.65 5.56
N VAL A 74 -8.71 -10.86 6.54
CA VAL A 74 -7.56 -9.97 6.33
C VAL A 74 -6.33 -10.79 5.92
N GLY A 75 -6.01 -11.87 6.63
CA GLY A 75 -4.85 -12.72 6.32
C GLY A 75 -4.91 -13.34 4.92
N LEU A 76 -6.09 -13.75 4.44
CA LEU A 76 -6.30 -14.23 3.07
C LEU A 76 -6.03 -13.15 2.03
N ILE A 77 -6.58 -11.95 2.23
CA ILE A 77 -6.38 -10.82 1.31
C ILE A 77 -4.91 -10.39 1.31
N GLU A 78 -4.27 -10.32 2.48
CA GLU A 78 -2.85 -9.98 2.61
C GLU A 78 -1.96 -11.01 1.91
N ALA A 79 -2.20 -12.31 2.11
CA ALA A 79 -1.44 -13.37 1.45
C ALA A 79 -1.54 -13.31 -0.08
N ALA A 80 -2.71 -12.94 -0.61
CA ALA A 80 -2.93 -12.84 -2.05
C ALA A 80 -2.22 -11.63 -2.68
N VAL A 81 -2.09 -10.51 -1.97
CA VAL A 81 -1.65 -9.24 -2.58
C VAL A 81 -0.23 -8.84 -2.20
N THR A 82 0.25 -9.18 -1.00
CA THR A 82 1.50 -8.59 -0.47
C THR A 82 2.74 -9.09 -1.19
N GLU A 83 2.82 -10.39 -1.52
CA GLU A 83 3.96 -10.95 -2.24
C GLU A 83 4.11 -10.34 -3.64
N GLU A 84 3.02 -10.22 -4.39
CA GLU A 84 3.04 -9.60 -5.71
C GLU A 84 3.40 -8.11 -5.61
N LEU A 85 2.81 -7.38 -4.65
CA LEU A 85 3.06 -5.96 -4.46
C LEU A 85 4.52 -5.65 -4.10
N VAL A 86 5.10 -6.42 -3.18
CA VAL A 86 6.41 -6.12 -2.60
C VAL A 86 7.56 -6.70 -3.43
N SER A 87 7.36 -7.84 -4.10
CA SER A 87 8.41 -8.49 -4.90
C SER A 87 8.88 -7.64 -6.08
N HIS A 88 8.00 -6.78 -6.62
CA HIS A 88 8.35 -5.87 -7.72
C HIS A 88 9.18 -4.65 -7.30
N ILE A 89 9.27 -4.35 -6.00
CA ILE A 89 10.02 -3.20 -5.49
C ILE A 89 11.52 -3.47 -5.56
N LYS A 90 12.23 -2.64 -6.32
CA LYS A 90 13.69 -2.67 -6.42
C LYS A 90 14.33 -1.81 -5.34
N PRO A 91 15.53 -2.17 -4.84
CA PRO A 91 16.26 -1.36 -3.86
C PRO A 91 16.43 0.11 -4.27
N ALA A 92 16.63 0.38 -5.56
CA ALA A 92 16.80 1.75 -6.08
C ALA A 92 15.54 2.62 -5.97
N GLU A 93 14.35 2.03 -5.84
CA GLU A 93 13.06 2.73 -5.74
C GLU A 93 12.73 3.12 -4.29
N CYS A 94 13.35 2.46 -3.31
CA CYS A 94 13.06 2.63 -1.89
C CYS A 94 13.18 4.08 -1.39
N GLY A 95 14.17 4.83 -1.86
CA GLY A 95 14.32 6.25 -1.49
C GLY A 95 13.22 7.16 -2.08
N ALA A 96 12.60 6.78 -3.20
CA ALA A 96 11.44 7.50 -3.71
C ALA A 96 10.19 7.15 -2.90
N ILE A 97 9.97 5.86 -2.62
CA ILE A 97 8.83 5.38 -1.83
C ILE A 97 8.84 6.00 -0.42
N ASP A 98 9.99 6.01 0.26
CA ASP A 98 10.16 6.61 1.59
C ASP A 98 9.75 8.10 1.60
N ARG A 99 10.19 8.87 0.60
CA ARG A 99 9.86 10.29 0.47
C ARG A 99 8.37 10.52 0.21
N VAL A 100 7.76 9.74 -0.68
CA VAL A 100 6.33 9.85 -0.97
C VAL A 100 5.51 9.57 0.29
N LEU A 101 5.85 8.53 1.05
CA LEU A 101 5.16 8.22 2.30
C LEU A 101 5.37 9.29 3.38
N ALA A 102 6.59 9.85 3.48
CA ALA A 102 6.85 10.97 4.38
C ALA A 102 6.01 12.22 4.03
N GLN A 103 5.86 12.51 2.74
CA GLN A 103 5.03 13.62 2.25
C GLN A 103 3.54 13.37 2.44
N ALA A 104 3.12 12.11 2.39
CA ALA A 104 1.73 11.71 2.55
C ALA A 104 1.34 11.51 4.02
N ASP A 105 2.29 11.41 4.95
CA ASP A 105 2.06 11.24 6.39
C ASP A 105 1.12 12.27 7.04
N PRO A 106 1.13 13.57 6.66
CA PRO A 106 0.20 14.54 7.22
C PRO A 106 -1.26 14.30 6.81
N LEU A 107 -1.51 13.47 5.78
CA LEU A 107 -2.86 13.19 5.33
C LEU A 107 -3.64 12.41 6.40
N PRO A 108 -4.94 12.68 6.55
CA PRO A 108 -5.83 11.81 7.31
C PRO A 108 -5.75 10.37 6.75
N PRO A 109 -5.82 9.32 7.59
CA PRO A 109 -5.68 7.93 7.14
C PRO A 109 -6.60 7.54 5.99
N ARG A 110 -7.84 8.06 6.00
CA ARG A 110 -8.81 7.84 4.93
C ARG A 110 -8.35 8.44 3.59
N ASN A 111 -7.82 9.67 3.62
CA ASN A 111 -7.33 10.35 2.42
C ASN A 111 -6.07 9.68 1.88
N LEU A 112 -5.19 9.21 2.77
CA LEU A 112 -4.00 8.45 2.38
C LEU A 112 -4.37 7.13 1.71
N ALA A 113 -5.30 6.38 2.29
CA ALA A 113 -5.78 5.13 1.71
C ALA A 113 -6.41 5.35 0.32
N ALA A 114 -7.25 6.38 0.17
CA ALA A 114 -7.85 6.76 -1.11
C ALA A 114 -6.80 7.19 -2.14
N LEU A 115 -5.77 7.94 -1.73
CA LEU A 115 -4.66 8.32 -2.60
C LEU A 115 -3.88 7.10 -3.10
N ILE A 116 -3.49 6.19 -2.19
CA ILE A 116 -2.77 4.94 -2.53
C ILE A 116 -3.62 4.11 -3.50
N ALA A 117 -4.93 4.02 -3.26
CA ALA A 117 -5.84 3.34 -4.15
C ALA A 117 -5.90 3.95 -5.54
N GLY A 118 -6.06 5.27 -5.65
CA GLY A 118 -6.05 5.96 -6.94
C GLY A 118 -4.74 5.77 -7.69
N LEU A 119 -3.61 5.83 -6.99
CA LEU A 119 -2.30 5.55 -7.57
C LEU A 119 -2.20 4.10 -8.10
N ALA A 120 -2.67 3.11 -7.35
CA ALA A 120 -2.69 1.73 -7.82
C ALA A 120 -3.57 1.54 -9.06
N GLU A 121 -4.75 2.16 -9.10
CA GLU A 121 -5.65 2.15 -10.27
C GLU A 121 -5.01 2.83 -11.50
N LEU A 122 -4.14 3.81 -11.28
CA LEU A 122 -3.36 4.48 -12.32
C LEU A 122 -2.08 3.72 -12.73
N GLY A 123 -1.78 2.57 -12.10
CA GLY A 123 -0.65 1.72 -12.49
C GLY A 123 0.74 2.30 -12.19
N VAL A 124 0.87 3.29 -11.28
CA VAL A 124 2.18 3.90 -10.96
C VAL A 124 3.21 2.96 -10.32
N ALA A 125 2.82 1.76 -9.92
CA ALA A 125 3.73 0.72 -9.47
C ALA A 125 4.31 -0.14 -10.62
N GLY A 126 3.91 0.09 -11.87
CA GLY A 126 4.37 -0.63 -13.05
C GLY A 126 5.65 -0.05 -13.69
N LYS A 127 6.30 -0.84 -14.57
CA LYS A 127 7.52 -0.45 -15.31
C LYS A 127 7.37 0.83 -16.15
N ASP A 128 6.14 1.22 -16.47
CA ASP A 128 5.80 2.40 -17.27
C ASP A 128 5.00 3.42 -16.44
N ALA A 129 5.56 3.91 -15.34
CA ALA A 129 4.89 4.93 -14.51
C ALA A 129 4.48 6.13 -15.40
N PRO A 130 3.17 6.37 -15.60
CA PRO A 130 2.68 7.22 -16.68
C PRO A 130 2.87 8.73 -16.41
N PHE A 131 3.24 9.09 -15.18
CA PHE A 131 3.36 10.50 -14.76
C PHE A 131 4.76 11.05 -15.00
N ARG A 132 5.02 11.48 -16.24
CA ARG A 132 6.11 12.44 -16.54
C ARG A 132 5.59 13.87 -16.36
N ILE A 133 5.31 14.26 -15.12
CA ILE A 133 4.80 15.61 -14.81
C ILE A 133 5.88 16.68 -15.04
N CYS A 134 7.16 16.31 -14.92
CA CYS A 134 8.29 17.14 -15.30
C CYS A 134 9.17 16.37 -16.29
N ALA A 135 9.16 16.78 -17.57
CA ALA A 135 10.29 16.43 -18.43
C ALA A 135 11.54 17.15 -17.87
N PRO A 136 12.70 16.50 -17.74
CA PRO A 136 13.91 17.23 -17.44
C PRO A 136 14.06 18.27 -18.54
N ALA A 137 14.02 19.55 -18.16
CA ALA A 137 14.37 20.63 -19.07
C ALA A 137 15.76 20.27 -19.60
N LEU A 138 15.84 19.94 -20.89
CA LEU A 138 17.08 19.69 -21.60
C LEU A 138 18.06 20.79 -21.20
N ALA A 139 19.14 20.37 -20.54
CA ALA A 139 20.31 21.20 -20.32
C ALA A 139 20.68 21.85 -21.66
N ARG A 140 20.63 23.17 -21.71
CA ARG A 140 21.33 23.98 -22.71
C ARG A 140 22.60 24.50 -22.07
#